data_AF-A0A7J0DD73-F1
#
_entry.id   AF-A0A7J0DD73-F1
#
_cell.length_a   1.000
_cell.length_b   1.000
_cell.length_c   1.000
_cell.angle_alpha   90.00
_cell.angle_beta   90.00
_cell.angle_gamma   90.00
#
_symmetry.space_group_name_H-M   'P 1'
#
loop_
_entity.id
_entity.type
_entity.pdbx_description
1 polymer ?
#
loop_
_entity_poly.entity_id
_entity_poly.type
_entity_poly.pdbx_seq_one_letter_code
_entity_poly.pdbx_strand_id
1 'polypeptide(L)' 'MESYYDTFLMNYQELAKERKWKQPLLVALSYSVQIMDEGVIPVTPTDVPVDALVTPSGVIPISPAAMERCH' A
#
# COMPACT_ATOMS: atom_id res chain seq x y z
N MET A 1 -5.55 -19.76 3.20
CA MET A 1 -6.06 -19.28 1.90
C MET A 1 -5.55 -17.86 1.81
N GLU A 2 -4.43 -17.65 1.13
CA GLU A 2 -3.82 -16.32 1.00
C GLU A 2 -4.69 -15.43 0.12
N SER A 3 -4.67 -14.12 0.39
CA SER A 3 -5.49 -13.18 -0.35
C SER A 3 -4.93 -12.95 -1.75
N TYR A 4 -5.82 -12.78 -2.74
CA TYR A 4 -5.44 -12.55 -4.13
C TYR A 4 -4.52 -11.32 -4.29
N TYR A 5 -4.74 -10.28 -3.49
CA TYR A 5 -3.96 -9.05 -3.56
C TYR A 5 -2.56 -9.22 -2.96
N ASP A 6 -2.40 -9.96 -1.87
CA ASP A 6 -1.08 -10.19 -1.28
C ASP A 6 -0.18 -10.96 -2.24
N THR A 7 -0.69 -12.03 -2.84
CA THR A 7 0.06 -12.82 -3.82
C THR A 7 0.42 -11.98 -5.06
N PHE A 8 -0.50 -11.15 -5.55
CA PHE A 8 -0.23 -10.28 -6.70
C PHE A 8 0.84 -9.24 -6.39
N LEU A 9 0.74 -8.56 -5.24
CA LEU A 9 1.68 -7.51 -4.82
C LEU A 9 3.08 -8.08 -4.55
N MET A 10 3.17 -9.23 -3.91
CA MET A 10 4.46 -9.92 -3.70
C MET A 10 5.14 -10.27 -5.03
N ASN A 11 4.42 -10.95 -5.94
CA ASN A 11 4.96 -11.31 -7.25
C ASN A 11 5.38 -10.09 -8.07
N TYR A 12 4.61 -9.00 -8.00
CA TYR A 12 4.94 -7.77 -8.68
C TYR A 12 6.21 -7.12 -8.10
N GLN A 13 6.36 -7.08 -6.77
CA GLN A 13 7.56 -6.56 -6.11
C GLN A 13 8.81 -7.38 -6.46
N GLU A 14 8.69 -8.71 -6.53
CA GLU A 14 9.78 -9.59 -6.96
C GLU A 14 10.17 -9.34 -8.42
N LEU A 15 9.20 -9.28 -9.33
CA LEU A 15 9.44 -8.98 -10.75
C LEU A 15 10.09 -7.60 -10.95
N ALA A 16 9.64 -6.59 -10.21
CA ALA A 16 10.22 -5.25 -10.26
C ALA A 16 11.68 -5.25 -9.78
N LYS A 17 12.01 -6.04 -8.74
CA LYS A 17 13.40 -6.22 -8.27
C LYS A 17 14.27 -6.90 -9.34
N GLU A 18 13.80 -7.99 -9.93
CA GLU A 18 14.53 -8.72 -10.98
C GLU A 18 14.84 -7.83 -12.20
N ARG A 19 13.85 -7.04 -12.62
CA ARG A 19 13.96 -6.16 -13.80
C ARG A 19 14.58 -4.79 -13.49
N LYS A 20 14.97 -4.53 -12.23
CA LYS A 20 15.45 -3.24 -11.73
C LYS A 20 14.50 -2.08 -12.09
N TRP A 21 13.20 -2.34 -12.08
CA TRP A 21 12.20 -1.31 -12.31
C TRP A 21 12.09 -0.41 -11.08
N LYS A 22 11.80 0.88 -11.32
CA LYS A 22 11.42 1.78 -10.23
C LYS A 22 10.15 1.21 -9.60
N GLN A 23 10.21 0.89 -8.30
CA GLN A 23 9.04 0.43 -7.55
C GLN A 23 7.91 1.46 -7.71
N PRO A 24 6.73 1.05 -8.21
CA PRO A 24 5.58 1.94 -8.31
C PRO A 24 5.06 2.26 -6.91
N LEU A 25 4.33 3.36 -6.80
CA LEU A 25 3.60 3.67 -5.59
C LEU A 25 2.38 2.77 -5.48
N LEU A 26 2.24 2.06 -4.36
CA LEU A 26 1.03 1.35 -4.00
C LEU A 26 0.05 2.35 -3.37
N VAL A 27 -1.04 2.63 -4.09
CA VAL A 27 -2.05 3.58 -3.64
C VAL A 27 -3.36 2.85 -3.37
N ALA A 28 -3.86 2.94 -2.14
CA ALA A 28 -5.17 2.42 -1.78
C ALA A 28 -6.23 3.52 -1.87
N LEU A 29 -7.38 3.17 -2.43
CA LEU A 29 -8.57 4.02 -2.46
C LEU A 29 -9.53 3.55 -1.38
N SER A 30 -9.90 4.43 -0.46
CA SER A 30 -10.87 4.10 0.59
C SER A 30 -11.70 5.31 1.01
N TYR A 31 -12.86 5.03 1.59
CA TYR A 31 -13.62 6.04 2.32
C TYR A 31 -13.03 6.23 3.72
N SER A 32 -13.19 7.42 4.29
CA SER A 32 -12.70 7.71 5.65
C SER A 32 -13.26 6.76 6.71
N VAL A 33 -14.48 6.25 6.53
CA VAL A 33 -15.10 5.26 7.43
C VAL A 33 -14.45 3.88 7.40
N GLN A 34 -13.63 3.61 6.38
CA GLN A 34 -12.88 2.36 6.23
C GLN A 34 -11.45 2.47 6.79
N ILE A 35 -11.06 3.64 7.28
CA ILE A 35 -9.80 3.85 7.99
C ILE A 35 -10.04 3.50 9.45
N MET A 36 -9.25 2.56 9.95
CA MET A 36 -9.33 2.11 11.34
C MET A 36 -8.05 2.48 12.07
N ASP A 37 -8.15 2.66 13.38
CA ASP A 37 -6.98 2.91 14.23
C ASP A 37 -6.04 1.70 14.26
N GLU A 38 -4.78 1.95 14.59
CA GLU A 38 -3.77 0.92 14.74
C GLU A 38 -4.20 -0.15 15.76
N GLY A 39 -4.01 -1.43 15.42
CA GLY A 39 -4.38 -2.56 16.27
C GLY A 39 -5.83 -3.04 16.15
N VAL A 40 -6.68 -2.36 15.37
CA VAL A 40 -8.06 -2.83 15.10
C VAL A 40 -8.09 -3.95 14.05
N ILE A 41 -7.18 -3.90 13.07
CA ILE A 41 -7.04 -4.93 12.03
C ILE A 41 -5.87 -5.84 12.40
N PRO A 42 -6.07 -7.17 12.49
CA PRO A 42 -4.95 -8.09 12.69
C PRO A 42 -4.06 -8.10 11.45
N VAL A 43 -2.84 -7.59 11.60
CA VAL A 43 -1.83 -7.59 10.53
C VAL A 43 -1.11 -8.93 10.54
N THR A 44 -1.01 -9.57 9.38
CA THR A 44 -0.24 -10.78 9.16
C THR A 44 1.12 -10.46 8.52
N PRO A 45 2.16 -11.30 8.71
CA PRO A 45 3.46 -11.07 8.07
C PRO A 45 3.43 -11.07 6.53
N THR A 46 2.34 -11.54 5.94
CA THR A 46 2.12 -11.56 4.49
C THR A 46 1.44 -10.30 3.95
N ASP A 47 0.97 -9.42 4.84
CA ASP A 47 0.30 -8.19 4.40
C ASP A 47 1.32 -7.21 3.82
N VAL A 48 1.02 -6.67 2.64
CA VAL A 48 1.87 -5.68 1.99
C VAL A 48 1.36 -4.26 2.32
N PRO A 49 2.17 -3.41 2.99
CA PRO A 49 1.75 -2.04 3.28
C PRO A 49 1.69 -1.19 2.01
N VAL A 50 0.75 -0.25 1.98
CA VAL A 50 0.59 0.70 0.87
C VAL A 50 1.34 2.01 1.14
N ASP A 51 1.73 2.71 0.07
CA ASP A 51 2.50 3.95 0.14
C ASP A 51 1.62 5.18 0.42
N ALA A 52 0.38 5.19 -0.06
CA ALA A 52 -0.55 6.29 0.17
C ALA A 52 -2.00 5.79 0.22
N LEU A 53 -2.81 6.50 1.00
CA LEU A 53 -4.25 6.31 1.06
C LEU A 53 -4.96 7.53 0.45
N VAL A 54 -5.84 7.30 -0.51
CA VAL A 54 -6.62 8.36 -1.15
C VAL A 54 -8.07 8.24 -0.71
N THR A 55 -8.58 9.33 -0.15
CA THR A 55 -9.96 9.48 0.30
C THR A 55 -10.64 10.64 -0.43
N PRO A 56 -11.98 10.74 -0.42
CA PRO A 56 -12.67 11.92 -0.95
C PRO A 56 -12.22 13.24 -0.29
N SER A 57 -11.75 13.18 0.95
CA SER A 57 -11.28 14.34 1.73
C SER A 57 -9.83 14.72 1.45
N GLY A 58 -9.08 13.90 0.73
CA GLY A 58 -7.67 14.15 0.42
C GLY A 58 -6.80 12.90 0.41
N VAL A 59 -5.49 13.12 0.23
CA VAL A 59 -4.45 12.09 0.17
C VAL A 59 -3.68 12.06 1.49
N ILE A 60 -3.50 10.86 2.03
CA ILE A 60 -2.72 10.58 3.25
C ILE A 60 -1.48 9.79 2.82
N PRO A 61 -0.30 10.42 2.73
CA PRO A 61 0.93 9.69 2.43
C PRO A 61 1.36 8.87 3.66
N ILE A 62 1.75 7.61 3.43
CA ILE A 62 2.17 6.67 4.49
C ILE A 62 3.67 6.43 4.39
N SER A 63 4.19 6.19 3.18
CA SER A 63 5.62 5.92 2.99
C SER A 63 6.42 7.19 2.67
N PRO A 64 7.73 7.22 2.94
CA PRO A 64 8.61 8.31 2.51
C PRO A 64 8.52 8.58 1.00
N ALA A 65 8.36 7.52 0.20
CA ALA A 65 8.25 7.62 -1.25
C ALA A 65 6.98 8.37 -1.69
N ALA A 66 5.88 8.27 -0.92
CA ALA A 66 4.67 9.04 -1.16
C ALA A 66 4.80 10.48 -0.63
N MET A 67 5.40 10.67 0.56
CA MET A 67 5.62 12.00 1.14
C MET A 67 6.44 12.91 0.21
N GLU A 68 7.50 12.40 -0.42
CA GLU A 68 8.32 13.15 -1.38
C GLU A 68 7.54 13.62 -2.63
N ARG A 69 6.43 12.97 -2.98
CA ARG A 69 5.64 13.27 -4.18
C ARG A 69 4.37 14.09 -3.90
N CYS A 70 3.97 14.21 -2.64
CA CYS A 70 2.83 15.04 -2.21
C CYS A 70 3.23 16.46 -1.79
N HIS A 71 4.49 16.85 -2.03
CA HIS A 71 5.03 18.20 -1.82
C HIS A 71 4.86 19.11 -3.04
#